data_AF-A0A812TZ97-F1
#
_entry.id   AF-A0A812TZ97-F1
#
_cell.length_a   1.000
_cell.length_b   1.000
_cell.length_c   1.000
_cell.angle_alpha   90.00
_cell.angle_beta   90.00
_cell.angle_gamma   90.00
#
_symmetry.space_group_name_H-M   'P 1'
#
loop_
_entity.id
_entity.type
_entity.pdbx_description
1 polymer ?
#
loop_
_entity_poly.entity_id
_entity_poly.type
_entity_poly.pdbx_seq_one_letter_code
_entity_poly.pdbx_strand_id
1 'polypeptide(L)'
;MNQTAEIVRSSWGKIDLTRVLNTRKFDFGELQKMPGWIQELRGNHVPETEEYNISSLVFRSLKPFHPHRLDKVLREGFDDLLRSKGLLWVAGSNAAMVWAQAGGAVDLQSGNWLHGNVDPSEWPAHLEQYKANRYGDKRVELVFIAQNLNKADLTKRLEDALVTEEEYQLGEEGWAQFIGES
;
A
#
# COMPACT_ATOMS: atom_id res chain seq x y z
N MET A 1 -16.32 9.15 12.50
CA MET A 1 -15.66 10.29 11.82
C MET A 1 -14.43 10.64 12.63
N ASN A 2 -13.22 10.52 12.07
CA ASN A 2 -11.98 10.86 12.77
C ASN A 2 -11.54 12.27 12.36
N GLN A 3 -11.37 13.17 13.33
CA GLN A 3 -11.20 14.62 13.12
C GLN A 3 -9.73 15.07 13.00
N THR A 4 -8.79 14.15 12.82
CA THR A 4 -7.34 14.43 12.73
C THR A 4 -6.68 13.97 11.43
N ALA A 5 -7.46 13.48 10.46
CA ALA A 5 -6.95 13.16 9.13
C ALA A 5 -6.55 14.45 8.40
N GLU A 6 -5.29 14.56 7.98
CA GLU A 6 -4.88 15.59 7.03
C GLU A 6 -5.43 15.22 5.65
N ILE A 7 -6.55 15.84 5.29
CA ILE A 7 -7.17 15.64 3.97
C ILE A 7 -6.31 16.38 2.95
N VAL A 8 -5.35 15.68 2.33
CA VAL A 8 -4.64 16.21 1.17
C VAL A 8 -5.56 16.10 -0.05
N ARG A 9 -6.35 17.15 -0.29
CA ARG A 9 -7.11 17.28 -1.54
C ARG A 9 -6.14 17.52 -2.69
N SER A 10 -5.75 16.47 -3.39
CA SER A 10 -5.01 16.57 -4.65
C SER A 10 -5.92 16.10 -5.78
N SER A 11 -6.26 16.99 -6.70
CA SER A 11 -6.80 16.62 -8.00
C SER A 11 -5.68 15.99 -8.82
N TRP A 12 -5.94 14.84 -9.44
CA TRP A 12 -5.02 14.12 -10.34
C TRP A 12 -3.99 15.03 -11.04
N GLY A 13 -2.70 14.74 -10.85
CA GLY A 13 -1.61 15.30 -11.63
C GLY A 13 -0.31 15.62 -10.89
N LYS A 14 -0.32 15.85 -9.57
CA LYS A 14 0.90 16.23 -8.82
C LYS A 14 0.86 15.81 -7.35
N ILE A 15 0.82 14.51 -7.04
CA ILE A 15 1.25 14.07 -5.70
C ILE A 15 2.76 13.82 -5.81
N ASP A 16 3.52 14.59 -5.06
CA ASP A 16 4.94 14.32 -4.83
C ASP A 16 5.02 13.32 -3.67
N LEU A 17 5.38 12.06 -3.99
CA LEU A 17 5.40 10.97 -3.00
C LEU A 17 6.29 11.35 -1.80
N THR A 18 7.34 12.14 -2.00
CA THR A 18 8.26 12.58 -0.92
C THR A 18 7.55 13.38 0.17
N ARG A 19 6.46 14.09 -0.17
CA ARG A 19 5.66 14.88 0.78
C ARG A 19 4.75 14.02 1.65
N VAL A 20 4.41 12.82 1.19
CA VAL A 20 3.49 11.90 1.88
C VAL A 20 4.25 10.87 2.72
N LEU A 21 5.50 10.59 2.38
CA LEU A 21 6.37 9.65 3.09
C LEU A 21 6.96 10.20 4.42
N ASN A 22 6.74 11.49 4.74
CA ASN A 22 7.44 12.20 5.83
C ASN A 22 6.53 12.84 6.90
N THR A 23 5.27 12.43 7.02
CA THR A 23 4.33 13.00 8.00
C THR A 23 4.21 12.10 9.24
N ARG A 24 5.14 12.28 10.19
CA ARG A 24 5.22 11.57 11.50
C ARG A 24 4.01 11.81 12.43
N LYS A 25 2.78 11.52 12.03
CA LYS A 25 1.60 11.72 12.91
C LYS A 25 0.49 10.71 12.62
N PHE A 26 0.45 9.60 13.37
CA PHE A 26 -0.76 8.99 13.96
C PHE A 26 -0.41 7.65 14.67
N ASP A 27 -1.22 7.24 15.64
CA ASP A 27 -1.07 6.01 16.43
C ASP A 27 -1.77 4.83 15.74
N PHE A 28 -0.98 3.89 15.24
CA PHE A 28 -1.39 2.74 14.41
C PHE A 28 -1.98 1.56 15.23
N GLY A 29 -1.98 1.66 16.57
CA GLY A 29 -2.38 0.56 17.45
C GLY A 29 -3.85 0.13 17.31
N GLU A 30 -4.72 1.02 16.82
CA GLU A 30 -6.16 0.73 16.64
C GLU A 30 -6.46 0.12 15.26
N LEU A 31 -5.75 0.52 14.20
CA LEU A 31 -6.00 0.02 12.84
C LEU A 31 -5.69 -1.47 12.74
N GLN A 32 -4.61 -1.95 13.34
CA GLN A 32 -4.29 -3.38 13.35
C GLN A 32 -5.28 -4.23 14.15
N LYS A 33 -6.02 -3.62 15.08
CA LYS A 33 -7.08 -4.25 15.86
C LYS A 33 -8.43 -4.22 15.18
N MET A 34 -8.60 -3.51 14.06
CA MET A 34 -9.86 -3.48 13.32
C MET A 34 -9.94 -4.71 12.41
N PRO A 35 -10.67 -5.78 12.77
CA PRO A 35 -10.92 -6.90 11.86
C PRO A 35 -11.64 -6.45 10.58
N GLY A 36 -12.35 -5.32 10.60
CA GLY A 36 -13.20 -4.84 9.50
C GLY A 36 -12.47 -4.46 8.20
N TRP A 37 -11.32 -3.77 8.23
CA TRP A 37 -10.61 -3.36 7.00
C TRP A 37 -9.88 -4.54 6.34
N ILE A 38 -9.28 -5.41 7.16
CA ILE A 38 -8.71 -6.67 6.70
C ILE A 38 -9.83 -7.61 6.23
N GLN A 39 -11.03 -7.60 6.82
CA GLN A 39 -12.21 -8.34 6.31
C GLN A 39 -12.76 -7.75 5.01
N GLU A 40 -12.83 -6.43 4.85
CA GLU A 40 -13.21 -5.76 3.59
C GLU A 40 -12.23 -6.11 2.46
N LEU A 41 -10.93 -6.24 2.75
CA LEU A 41 -9.91 -6.75 1.82
C LEU A 41 -9.99 -8.27 1.58
N ARG A 42 -10.49 -9.05 2.56
CA ARG A 42 -10.42 -10.53 2.57
C ARG A 42 -11.70 -11.26 2.18
N GLY A 43 -12.86 -10.60 2.07
CA GLY A 43 -14.10 -11.36 1.90
C GLY A 43 -15.27 -10.64 1.25
N ASN A 44 -15.62 -11.12 0.06
CA ASN A 44 -16.96 -11.10 -0.54
C ASN A 44 -17.51 -9.76 -1.01
N HIS A 45 -16.85 -9.12 -1.98
CA HIS A 45 -17.64 -8.41 -2.99
C HIS A 45 -18.02 -9.40 -4.09
N VAL A 46 -19.30 -9.80 -4.07
CA VAL A 46 -20.03 -10.11 -5.30
C VAL A 46 -19.77 -8.94 -6.26
N PRO A 47 -19.40 -9.17 -7.54
CA PRO A 47 -19.10 -8.06 -8.43
C PRO A 47 -20.29 -7.11 -8.42
N GLU A 48 -20.02 -5.83 -8.28
CA GLU A 48 -20.98 -4.78 -8.63
C GLU A 48 -21.18 -4.90 -10.15
N THR A 49 -22.05 -5.85 -10.49
CA THR A 49 -22.67 -6.25 -11.74
C THR A 49 -21.77 -6.34 -12.99
N GLU A 50 -21.67 -7.55 -13.55
CA GLU A 50 -21.12 -7.85 -14.89
C GLU A 50 -21.74 -6.96 -15.99
N GLU A 51 -22.90 -6.37 -15.71
CA GLU A 51 -23.63 -5.40 -16.53
C GLU A 51 -22.85 -4.10 -16.81
N TYR A 52 -21.85 -3.73 -16.00
CA TYR A 52 -21.08 -2.50 -16.14
C TYR A 52 -19.57 -2.72 -16.37
N ASN A 53 -19.13 -3.96 -16.68
CA ASN A 53 -17.71 -4.31 -16.88
C ASN A 53 -16.79 -3.88 -15.70
N ILE A 54 -17.32 -3.79 -14.48
CA ILE A 54 -16.54 -3.47 -13.28
C ILE A 54 -15.86 -4.75 -12.80
N SER A 55 -14.54 -4.69 -12.62
CA SER A 55 -13.78 -5.81 -12.09
C SER A 55 -12.77 -5.36 -11.04
N SER A 56 -12.33 -6.30 -10.20
CA SER A 56 -11.34 -6.07 -9.18
C SER A 56 -10.03 -6.83 -9.43
N LEU A 57 -8.92 -6.25 -8.97
CA LEU A 57 -7.60 -6.88 -8.88
C LEU A 57 -7.09 -6.73 -7.45
N VAL A 58 -6.62 -7.83 -6.86
CA VAL A 58 -5.89 -7.80 -5.59
C VAL A 58 -4.43 -8.11 -5.87
N PHE A 59 -3.55 -7.18 -5.51
CA PHE A 59 -2.10 -7.30 -5.64
C PHE A 59 -1.47 -7.50 -4.27
N ARG A 60 -0.59 -8.49 -4.14
CA ARG A 60 0.10 -8.81 -2.88
C ARG A 60 1.58 -9.04 -3.15
N SER A 61 2.43 -8.52 -2.28
CA SER A 61 3.87 -8.77 -2.35
C SER A 61 4.51 -8.76 -0.96
N LEU A 62 5.47 -9.65 -0.74
CA LEU A 62 6.37 -9.66 0.42
C LEU A 62 7.68 -8.89 0.15
N LYS A 63 7.72 -8.13 -0.94
CA LYS A 63 8.79 -7.17 -1.25
C LYS A 63 8.21 -5.75 -1.22
N PRO A 64 8.99 -4.74 -0.80
CA PRO A 64 8.56 -3.35 -0.88
C PRO A 64 8.55 -2.86 -2.34
N PHE A 65 7.82 -1.77 -2.57
CA PHE A 65 8.01 -0.98 -3.78
C PHE A 65 9.30 -0.16 -3.73
N HIS A 66 9.94 0.02 -4.88
CA HIS A 66 10.97 1.05 -5.05
C HIS A 66 10.29 2.43 -5.12
N PRO A 67 10.70 3.44 -4.34
CA PRO A 67 9.98 4.71 -4.22
C PRO A 67 9.78 5.43 -5.56
N HIS A 68 10.83 5.59 -6.37
CA HIS A 68 10.71 6.25 -7.69
C HIS A 68 9.86 5.47 -8.71
N ARG A 69 9.89 4.13 -8.68
CA ARG A 69 9.09 3.32 -9.61
C ARG A 69 7.62 3.33 -9.22
N LEU A 70 7.33 3.30 -7.92
CA LEU A 70 5.97 3.50 -7.42
C LEU A 70 5.44 4.89 -7.81
N ASP A 71 6.22 5.94 -7.60
CA ASP A 71 5.86 7.31 -8.00
C ASP A 71 5.55 7.38 -9.51
N LYS A 72 6.37 6.72 -10.35
CA LYS A 72 6.11 6.61 -11.79
C LYS A 72 4.76 5.95 -12.09
N VAL A 73 4.48 4.78 -11.51
CA VAL A 73 3.20 4.07 -11.70
C VAL A 73 2.01 4.93 -11.28
N LEU A 74 2.11 5.61 -10.13
CA LEU A 74 1.05 6.47 -9.61
C LEU A 74 0.82 7.72 -10.47
N ARG A 75 1.88 8.30 -11.05
CA ARG A 75 1.79 9.45 -11.96
C ARG A 75 1.20 9.11 -13.32
N GLU A 76 1.59 7.96 -13.88
CA GLU A 76 0.97 7.43 -15.10
C GLU A 76 -0.52 7.16 -14.89
N GLY A 77 -0.90 6.81 -13.65
CA GLY A 77 -2.27 6.59 -13.28
C GLY A 77 -2.83 5.25 -13.74
N PHE A 78 -4.14 5.14 -13.61
CA PHE A 78 -4.89 3.92 -13.87
C PHE A 78 -6.14 4.30 -14.65
N ASP A 79 -6.23 3.83 -15.87
CA ASP A 79 -7.42 4.06 -16.70
C ASP A 79 -8.63 3.39 -16.05
N ASP A 80 -9.78 4.09 -16.11
CA ASP A 80 -11.07 3.61 -15.62
C ASP A 80 -11.11 3.14 -14.15
N LEU A 81 -10.13 3.55 -13.34
CA LEU A 81 -10.07 3.22 -11.91
C LEU A 81 -11.15 3.98 -11.14
N LEU A 82 -12.05 3.22 -10.52
CA LEU A 82 -13.10 3.77 -9.67
C LEU A 82 -12.58 4.01 -8.26
N ARG A 83 -11.88 3.01 -7.71
CA ARG A 83 -11.33 3.04 -6.35
C ARG A 83 -10.13 2.11 -6.20
N SER A 84 -9.21 2.47 -5.33
CA SER A 84 -8.15 1.58 -4.86
C SER A 84 -7.91 1.76 -3.36
N LYS A 85 -7.54 0.70 -2.65
CA LYS A 85 -7.25 0.75 -1.21
C LYS A 85 -6.21 -0.29 -0.85
N GLY A 86 -5.48 -0.09 0.24
CA GLY A 86 -4.70 -1.17 0.82
C GLY A 86 -3.47 -0.72 1.59
N LEU A 87 -2.62 -1.70 1.90
CA LEU A 87 -1.38 -1.52 2.64
C LEU A 87 -0.20 -1.38 1.67
N LEU A 88 0.57 -0.31 1.86
CA LEU A 88 1.78 0.00 1.11
C LEU A 88 3.00 -0.20 2.00
N TRP A 89 4.03 -0.79 1.40
CA TRP A 89 5.38 -0.86 1.93
C TRP A 89 6.35 -0.32 0.87
N VAL A 90 7.12 0.69 1.23
CA VAL A 90 8.05 1.39 0.34
C VAL A 90 9.46 1.25 0.90
N ALA A 91 10.41 0.85 0.05
CA ALA A 91 11.81 0.69 0.42
C ALA A 91 12.38 2.04 0.91
N GLY A 92 13.09 2.01 2.04
CA GLY A 92 13.64 3.21 2.69
C GLY A 92 12.66 3.92 3.63
N SER A 93 11.40 3.49 3.69
CA SER A 93 10.45 3.95 4.73
C SER A 93 10.19 2.85 5.76
N ASN A 94 10.25 3.23 7.04
CA ASN A 94 9.88 2.36 8.15
C ASN A 94 8.38 2.41 8.49
N ALA A 95 7.60 3.24 7.79
CA ALA A 95 6.18 3.36 8.06
C ALA A 95 5.37 2.28 7.33
N ALA A 96 4.35 1.76 8.01
CA ALA A 96 3.23 1.09 7.36
C ALA A 96 2.28 2.16 6.82
N MET A 97 1.90 2.06 5.55
CA MET A 97 1.04 3.08 4.92
C MET A 97 -0.28 2.47 4.46
N VAL A 98 -1.39 3.10 4.82
CA VAL A 98 -2.71 2.74 4.32
C VAL A 98 -3.08 3.74 3.23
N TRP A 99 -3.23 3.23 2.03
CA TRP A 99 -3.68 3.95 0.85
C TRP A 99 -5.19 3.80 0.68
N ALA A 100 -5.85 4.90 0.33
CA ALA A 100 -7.20 4.87 -0.19
C ALA A 100 -7.38 5.93 -1.29
N GLN A 101 -8.03 5.54 -2.37
CA GLN A 101 -8.36 6.39 -3.50
C GLN A 101 -9.78 6.10 -3.95
N ALA A 102 -10.53 7.16 -4.26
CA ALA A 102 -11.82 7.07 -4.94
C ALA A 102 -11.94 8.24 -5.91
N GLY A 103 -12.09 7.93 -7.21
CA GLY A 103 -12.02 8.93 -8.27
C GLY A 103 -10.73 9.74 -8.19
N GLY A 104 -10.88 11.07 -8.04
CA GLY A 104 -9.74 11.99 -7.94
C GLY A 104 -9.19 12.23 -6.54
N ALA A 105 -9.83 11.71 -5.50
CA ALA A 105 -9.35 11.90 -4.13
C ALA A 105 -8.42 10.76 -3.72
N VAL A 106 -7.30 11.11 -3.08
CA VAL A 106 -6.34 10.19 -2.48
C VAL A 106 -6.20 10.53 -1.00
N ASP A 107 -6.21 9.51 -0.16
CA ASP A 107 -5.93 9.55 1.27
C ASP A 107 -4.77 8.59 1.55
N LEU A 108 -3.74 9.06 2.26
CA LEU A 108 -2.63 8.23 2.72
C LEU A 108 -2.44 8.44 4.21
N GLN A 109 -2.47 7.34 4.95
CA GLN A 109 -2.27 7.34 6.39
C GLN A 109 -1.03 6.52 6.73
N SER A 110 -0.19 6.99 7.64
CA SER A 110 1.01 6.29 8.08
C SER A 110 0.87 5.75 9.49
N GLY A 111 1.54 4.65 9.78
CA GLY A 111 1.85 4.23 11.14
C GLY A 111 2.93 3.16 11.18
N ASN A 112 2.85 2.23 12.14
CA ASN A 112 3.96 1.34 12.46
C ASN A 112 3.67 -0.12 12.10
N TRP A 113 4.67 -0.79 11.53
CA TRP A 113 4.69 -2.24 11.42
C TRP A 113 4.80 -2.88 12.80
N LEU A 114 4.25 -4.09 12.99
CA LEU A 114 4.51 -4.85 14.22
C LEU A 114 5.97 -5.26 14.32
N HIS A 115 6.56 -5.64 13.19
CA HIS A 115 7.95 -6.03 13.11
C HIS A 115 8.87 -4.89 13.56
N GLY A 116 9.67 -5.17 14.59
CA GLY A 116 10.56 -4.21 15.23
C GLY A 116 9.92 -3.28 16.27
N ASN A 117 8.58 -3.28 16.42
CA ASN A 117 7.87 -2.38 17.34
C ASN A 117 7.03 -3.10 18.41
N VAL A 118 6.65 -4.37 18.18
CA VAL A 118 5.79 -5.16 19.07
C VAL A 118 6.36 -6.58 19.22
N ASP A 119 6.34 -7.11 20.44
CA ASP A 119 6.82 -8.48 20.72
C ASP A 119 6.05 -9.50 19.86
N PRO A 120 6.73 -10.42 19.15
CA PRO A 120 6.06 -11.43 18.34
C PRO A 120 4.96 -12.22 19.06
N SER A 121 5.07 -12.47 20.37
CA SER A 121 4.05 -13.18 21.15
C SER A 121 2.72 -12.42 21.26
N GLU A 122 2.73 -11.09 21.06
CA GLU A 122 1.55 -10.22 21.11
C GLU A 122 0.91 -9.99 19.74
N TRP A 123 1.47 -10.56 18.67
CA TRP A 123 0.92 -10.37 17.33
C TRP A 123 -0.45 -11.05 17.19
N PRO A 124 -1.40 -10.43 16.46
CA PRO A 124 -2.66 -11.07 16.12
C PRO A 124 -2.46 -12.40 15.38
N ALA A 125 -3.26 -13.41 15.71
CA ALA A 125 -3.13 -14.77 15.14
C ALA A 125 -3.16 -14.83 13.60
N HIS A 126 -3.84 -13.89 12.95
CA HIS A 126 -3.92 -13.83 11.48
C HIS A 126 -2.63 -13.30 10.81
N LEU A 127 -1.65 -12.85 11.58
CA LEU A 127 -0.32 -12.42 11.14
C LEU A 127 0.78 -13.41 11.57
N GLU A 128 0.42 -14.51 12.24
CA GLU A 128 1.36 -15.52 12.74
C GLU A 128 2.31 -16.02 11.66
N GLN A 129 1.76 -16.31 10.48
CA GLN A 129 2.49 -16.79 9.31
C GLN A 129 3.60 -15.84 8.84
N TYR A 130 3.52 -14.55 9.17
CA TYR A 130 4.49 -13.55 8.74
C TYR A 130 5.66 -13.40 9.71
N LYS A 131 5.58 -13.92 10.94
CA LYS A 131 6.65 -13.80 11.93
C LYS A 131 7.99 -14.39 11.46
N ALA A 132 7.92 -15.45 10.64
CA ALA A 132 9.09 -16.10 10.08
C ALA A 132 9.71 -15.35 8.88
N ASN A 133 9.03 -14.34 8.33
CA ASN A 133 9.55 -13.56 7.22
C ASN A 133 10.71 -12.66 7.69
N ARG A 134 11.66 -12.40 6.79
CA ARG A 134 12.81 -11.51 7.02
C ARG A 134 12.40 -10.14 7.61
N TYR A 135 11.24 -9.61 7.18
CA TYR A 135 10.71 -8.33 7.62
C TYR A 135 9.35 -8.45 8.31
N GLY A 136 9.03 -9.62 8.85
CA GLY A 136 7.79 -9.80 9.61
C GLY A 136 6.52 -9.48 8.82
N ASP A 137 5.67 -8.62 9.38
CA ASP A 137 4.37 -8.23 8.82
C ASP A 137 4.46 -7.20 7.67
N LYS A 138 5.65 -6.68 7.36
CA LYS A 138 5.88 -5.76 6.24
C LYS A 138 5.49 -6.40 4.91
N ARG A 139 4.54 -5.78 4.20
CA ARG A 139 4.02 -6.28 2.92
C ARG A 139 3.27 -5.21 2.14
N VAL A 140 3.12 -5.46 0.85
CA VAL A 140 2.14 -4.78 -0.01
C VAL A 140 0.88 -5.63 -0.09
N GLU A 141 -0.28 -5.00 0.08
CA GLU A 141 -1.59 -5.61 -0.16
C GLU A 141 -2.56 -4.54 -0.65
N LEU A 142 -2.80 -4.49 -1.95
CA LEU A 142 -3.64 -3.48 -2.61
C LEU A 142 -4.82 -4.13 -3.31
N VAL A 143 -5.96 -3.45 -3.31
CA VAL A 143 -7.11 -3.76 -4.16
C VAL A 143 -7.39 -2.59 -5.10
N PHE A 144 -7.65 -2.90 -6.36
CA PHE A 144 -8.08 -1.98 -7.40
C PHE A 144 -9.44 -2.42 -7.92
N ILE A 145 -10.34 -1.46 -8.14
CA ILE A 145 -11.67 -1.69 -8.70
C ILE A 145 -11.86 -0.68 -9.82
N ALA A 146 -12.01 -1.18 -11.04
CA ALA A 146 -12.02 -0.39 -12.25
C ALA A 146 -12.98 -0.98 -13.28
N GLN A 147 -13.47 -0.15 -14.20
CA GLN A 147 -14.11 -0.62 -15.43
C GLN A 147 -13.03 -1.05 -16.42
N ASN A 148 -13.32 -2.04 -17.27
CA ASN A 148 -12.41 -2.47 -18.35
C ASN A 148 -10.97 -2.78 -17.91
N LEU A 149 -10.79 -3.22 -16.66
CA LEU A 149 -9.47 -3.34 -16.05
C LEU A 149 -8.59 -4.33 -16.82
N ASN A 150 -7.49 -3.84 -17.41
CA ASN A 150 -6.44 -4.71 -17.91
C ASN A 150 -5.60 -5.22 -16.73
N LYS A 151 -6.06 -6.32 -16.12
CA LYS A 151 -5.42 -6.91 -14.93
C LYS A 151 -3.96 -7.32 -15.18
N ALA A 152 -3.66 -7.82 -16.38
CA ALA A 152 -2.30 -8.28 -16.70
C ALA A 152 -1.32 -7.10 -16.78
N ASP A 153 -1.73 -6.01 -17.42
CA ASP A 153 -0.92 -4.79 -17.50
C ASP A 153 -0.72 -4.16 -16.11
N LEU A 154 -1.80 -3.99 -15.33
CA LEU A 154 -1.70 -3.42 -13.99
C LEU A 154 -0.82 -4.28 -13.06
N THR A 155 -0.99 -5.60 -13.08
CA THR A 155 -0.12 -6.50 -12.30
C THR A 155 1.34 -6.31 -12.70
N LYS A 156 1.64 -6.29 -14.01
CA LYS A 156 3.01 -6.12 -14.50
C LYS A 156 3.62 -4.78 -14.07
N ARG A 157 2.87 -3.67 -14.20
CA ARG A 157 3.32 -2.34 -13.77
C ARG A 157 3.64 -2.31 -12.28
N LEU A 158 2.83 -2.97 -11.46
CA LEU A 158 3.07 -3.08 -10.01
C LEU A 158 4.28 -3.99 -9.72
N GLU A 159 4.42 -5.12 -10.40
CA GLU A 159 5.59 -6.01 -10.28
C GLU A 159 6.89 -5.29 -10.65
N ASP A 160 6.91 -4.57 -11.77
CA ASP A 160 8.06 -3.78 -12.24
C ASP A 160 8.41 -2.64 -11.26
N ALA A 161 7.44 -2.19 -10.45
CA ALA A 161 7.65 -1.18 -9.42
C ALA A 161 8.21 -1.74 -8.10
N LEU A 162 8.19 -3.05 -7.89
CA LEU A 162 8.83 -3.67 -6.72
C LEU A 162 10.35 -3.53 -6.79
N VAL A 163 11.01 -3.61 -5.63
CA VAL A 163 12.47 -3.82 -5.62
C VAL A 163 12.81 -5.16 -6.29
N THR A 164 13.90 -5.16 -7.04
CA THR A 164 14.51 -6.38 -7.61
C THR A 164 15.03 -7.29 -6.49
N GLU A 165 15.46 -8.50 -6.83
CA GLU A 165 16.06 -9.39 -5.83
C GLU A 165 17.36 -8.79 -5.27
N GLU A 166 18.20 -8.25 -6.14
CA GLU A 166 19.47 -7.62 -5.79
C GLU A 166 19.24 -6.42 -4.86
N GLU A 167 18.27 -5.57 -5.18
CA GLU A 167 17.89 -4.44 -4.32
C GLU A 167 17.27 -4.91 -3.00
N TYR A 168 16.46 -5.97 -3.02
CA TYR A 168 15.89 -6.54 -1.79
C TYR A 168 16.98 -7.03 -0.83
N GLN A 169 18.08 -7.57 -1.36
CA GLN A 169 19.20 -8.05 -0.55
C GLN A 169 19.97 -6.92 0.14
N LEU A 170 19.96 -5.69 -0.41
CA LEU A 170 20.58 -4.51 0.22
C LEU A 170 20.01 -4.22 1.62
N GLY A 171 18.74 -4.58 1.85
CA GLY A 171 18.04 -4.36 3.11
C GLY A 171 17.85 -2.89 3.48
N GLU A 172 17.35 -2.64 4.70
CA GLU A 172 16.88 -1.32 5.12
C GLU A 172 17.97 -0.25 5.11
N GLU A 173 19.21 -0.59 5.47
CA GLU A 173 20.35 0.33 5.40
C GLU A 173 20.64 0.76 3.96
N GLY A 174 20.66 -0.20 3.03
CA GLY A 174 20.87 0.09 1.62
C GLY A 174 19.69 0.81 0.98
N TRP A 175 18.46 0.57 1.41
CA TRP A 175 17.29 1.26 0.86
C TRP A 175 17.20 2.73 1.27
N ALA A 176 17.91 3.16 2.32
CA ALA A 176 17.95 4.56 2.73
C ALA A 176 18.40 5.49 1.60
N GLN A 177 19.24 5.00 0.68
CA GLN A 177 19.71 5.76 -0.47
C GLN A 177 18.58 6.05 -1.50
N PHE A 178 17.54 5.22 -1.56
CA PHE A 178 16.44 5.39 -2.51
C PHE A 178 15.52 6.57 -2.17
N ILE A 179 15.57 7.09 -0.95
CA ILE A 179 14.73 8.23 -0.52
C ILE A 179 15.49 9.57 -0.70
N GLY A 180 16.81 9.54 -0.92
CA GLY A 180 17.68 10.72 -0.95
C GLY A 180 18.06 11.25 -2.33
N GLU A 181 17.74 10.53 -3.42
CA GLU A 181 18.03 10.98 -4.79
C GLU A 181 16.91 11.90 -5.29
N SER A 182 17.12 13.22 -5.17
CA SER A 182 16.32 14.29 -5.80
C SER A 182 17.21 15.22 -6.61
#